data_AF-A0A8J7I882-F1
#
_entry.id   AF-A0A8J7I882-F1
#
_cell.length_a   1.000
_cell.length_b   1.000
_cell.length_c   1.000
_cell.angle_alpha   90.00
_cell.angle_beta   90.00
_cell.angle_gamma   90.00
#
_symmetry.space_group_name_H-M   'P 1'
#
loop_
_entity.id
_entity.type
_entity.pdbx_description
1 polymer ?
#
loop_
_entity_poly.entity_id
_entity_poly.type
_entity_poly.pdbx_seq_one_letter_code
_entity_poly.pdbx_strand_id
1 'polypeptide(L)'
;MQLIQRHLYFLLLLLLLTACGSKSTKDELSKELQSVKSWTATAHFVGDAWIHKAVPTTYVKQTLDKTQQELKTQTEELSKLSIPSSNRGAILKSLQQLQDTVSQMSKAVENNNYPAVTQQVQQLSHQEQAIAQLSLAAGGQP
;
A
#
# COMPACT_ATOMS: atom_id res chain seq x y z
N MET A 1 -23.19 -41.38 -33.68
CA MET A 1 -23.58 -39.98 -33.38
C MET A 1 -23.51 -39.60 -31.89
N GLN A 2 -23.38 -40.52 -30.93
CA GLN A 2 -23.29 -40.17 -29.50
C GLN A 2 -21.87 -39.91 -28.96
N LEU A 3 -20.82 -40.42 -29.61
CA LEU A 3 -19.43 -40.12 -29.22
C LEU A 3 -19.06 -38.65 -29.47
N ILE A 4 -19.48 -38.07 -30.59
CA ILE A 4 -19.15 -36.69 -30.98
C ILE A 4 -19.82 -35.68 -30.01
N GLN A 5 -21.04 -35.96 -29.56
CA GLN A 5 -21.77 -35.12 -28.62
C GLN A 5 -21.14 -35.13 -27.21
N ARG A 6 -20.59 -36.27 -26.78
CA ARG A 6 -19.87 -36.39 -25.51
C ARG A 6 -18.52 -35.66 -25.55
N HIS A 7 -17.83 -35.70 -26.68
CA HIS A 7 -16.59 -34.93 -26.88
C HIS A 7 -16.86 -33.42 -26.95
N LEU A 8 -17.95 -32.98 -27.59
CA LEU A 8 -18.33 -31.56 -27.65
C LEU A 8 -18.64 -30.99 -26.26
N TYR A 9 -19.32 -31.77 -25.41
CA TYR A 9 -19.62 -31.37 -24.03
C TYR A 9 -18.36 -31.30 -23.16
N PHE A 10 -17.42 -32.22 -23.36
CA PHE A 10 -16.13 -32.22 -22.65
C PHE A 10 -15.23 -31.04 -23.08
N LEU A 11 -15.27 -30.67 -24.36
CA LEU A 11 -14.54 -29.52 -24.91
C LEU A 11 -15.14 -28.18 -24.44
N LEU A 12 -16.47 -28.10 -24.32
CA LEU A 12 -17.18 -26.97 -23.72
C LEU A 12 -16.84 -26.79 -22.23
N LEU A 13 -16.68 -27.89 -21.49
CA LEU A 13 -16.32 -27.89 -20.07
C LEU A 13 -14.86 -27.45 -19.86
N LEU A 14 -13.94 -27.83 -20.76
CA LEU A 14 -12.54 -27.38 -20.76
C LEU A 14 -12.38 -25.88 -21.07
N LEU A 15 -13.27 -25.30 -21.88
CA LEU A 15 -13.28 -23.85 -22.17
C LEU A 15 -13.75 -22.99 -20.99
N LEU A 16 -14.50 -23.56 -20.04
CA LEU A 16 -14.93 -22.86 -18.82
C LEU A 16 -13.82 -22.77 -17.74
N LEU A 17 -12.74 -23.54 -17.88
CA LEU A 17 -11.62 -23.55 -16.92
C LEU A 17 -10.50 -22.53 -17.25
N THR A 18 -10.51 -21.91 -18.43
CA THR A 18 -9.48 -20.93 -18.83
C THR A 18 -9.86 -19.47 -18.55
N ALA A 19 -11.04 -19.20 -18.00
CA ALA A 19 -11.52 -17.84 -17.74
C ALA A 19 -11.01 -17.20 -16.42
N CYS A 20 -10.19 -17.91 -15.65
CA CYS A 20 -9.65 -17.41 -14.38
C CYS A 20 -8.14 -17.18 -14.49
N GLY A 21 -7.70 -15.92 -14.57
CA GLY A 21 -6.35 -15.57 -14.12
C GLY A 21 -5.52 -14.58 -14.94
N SER A 22 -6.08 -13.47 -15.41
CA SER A 22 -5.25 -12.27 -15.63
C SER A 22 -5.77 -11.14 -14.74
N LYS A 23 -5.11 -10.92 -13.60
CA LYS A 23 -5.34 -9.70 -12.83
C LYS A 23 -4.93 -8.53 -13.70
N SER A 24 -5.81 -7.54 -13.83
CA SER A 24 -5.46 -6.33 -14.56
C SER A 24 -4.39 -5.57 -13.77
N THR A 25 -3.45 -4.93 -14.47
CA THR A 25 -2.47 -4.02 -13.86
C THR A 25 -3.14 -2.95 -12.99
N LYS A 26 -4.38 -2.57 -13.32
CA LYS A 26 -5.21 -1.65 -12.54
C LYS A 26 -5.61 -2.21 -11.18
N ASP A 27 -5.99 -3.48 -11.11
CA ASP A 27 -6.38 -4.14 -9.86
C ASP A 27 -5.18 -4.31 -8.94
N GLU A 28 -4.02 -4.65 -9.52
CA GLU A 28 -2.76 -4.73 -8.78
C GLU A 28 -2.34 -3.37 -8.24
N LEU A 29 -2.41 -2.32 -9.06
CA LEU A 29 -2.11 -0.96 -8.63
C LEU A 29 -3.03 -0.51 -7.48
N SER A 30 -4.33 -0.74 -7.59
CA SER A 30 -5.29 -0.41 -6.53
C SER A 30 -5.00 -1.19 -5.24
N LYS A 31 -4.66 -2.48 -5.36
CA LYS A 31 -4.32 -3.33 -4.20
C LYS A 31 -3.07 -2.82 -3.48
N GLU A 32 -2.01 -2.51 -4.22
CA GLU A 32 -0.77 -2.05 -3.60
C GLU A 32 -0.92 -0.65 -2.98
N LEU A 33 -1.67 0.26 -3.62
CA LEU A 33 -2.00 1.56 -3.01
C LEU A 33 -2.87 1.42 -1.75
N GLN A 34 -3.77 0.44 -1.70
CA GLN A 34 -4.54 0.14 -0.50
C GLN A 34 -3.66 -0.44 0.63
N SER A 35 -2.68 -1.28 0.28
CA SER A 35 -1.67 -1.77 1.23
C SER A 35 -0.86 -0.62 1.82
N VAL A 36 -0.36 0.29 0.96
CA VAL A 36 0.33 1.52 1.39
C VAL A 36 -0.53 2.32 2.37
N LYS A 37 -1.79 2.60 2.02
CA LYS A 37 -2.71 3.35 2.89
C LYS A 37 -2.85 2.69 4.27
N SER A 38 -2.91 1.37 4.31
CA SER A 38 -3.11 0.60 5.55
C SER A 38 -1.87 0.66 6.46
N TRP A 39 -0.68 0.57 5.87
CA TRP A 39 0.59 0.73 6.58
C TRP A 39 0.82 2.17 7.04
N THR A 40 0.46 3.16 6.23
CA THR A 40 0.50 4.57 6.64
C THR A 40 -0.41 4.83 7.84
N ALA A 41 -1.65 4.33 7.81
CA ALA A 41 -2.57 4.45 8.94
C ALA A 41 -2.05 3.75 10.19
N THR A 42 -1.32 2.64 10.03
CA THR A 42 -0.63 1.96 11.15
C THR A 42 0.43 2.87 11.76
N ALA A 43 1.30 3.51 10.97
CA ALA A 43 2.30 4.46 11.47
C ALA A 43 1.66 5.66 12.16
N HIS A 44 0.60 6.23 11.59
CA HIS A 44 -0.17 7.31 12.20
C HIS A 44 -0.69 6.88 13.57
N PHE A 45 -1.40 5.75 13.63
CA PHE A 45 -2.00 5.24 14.85
C PHE A 45 -0.97 5.01 15.96
N VAL A 46 0.15 4.32 15.68
CA VAL A 46 1.16 4.07 16.72
C VAL A 46 1.93 5.32 17.11
N GLY A 47 2.11 6.27 16.19
CA GLY A 47 2.68 7.58 16.48
C GLY A 47 1.81 8.38 17.45
N ASP A 48 0.50 8.45 17.18
CA ASP A 48 -0.47 9.13 18.05
C ASP A 48 -0.56 8.48 19.43
N ALA A 49 -0.65 7.14 19.47
CA ALA A 49 -0.67 6.40 20.74
C ALA A 49 0.60 6.65 21.57
N TRP A 50 1.77 6.76 20.92
CA TRP A 50 3.02 7.06 21.61
C TRP A 50 3.08 8.48 22.16
N ILE A 51 2.60 9.47 21.40
CA ILE A 51 2.50 10.87 21.84
C ILE A 51 1.67 10.96 23.13
N HIS A 52 0.57 10.20 23.20
CA HIS A 52 -0.31 10.10 24.36
C HIS A 52 0.21 9.16 25.46
N LYS A 53 1.43 8.61 25.33
CA LYS A 53 2.05 7.67 26.27
C LYS A 53 1.20 6.41 26.53
N ALA A 54 0.36 6.02 25.56
CA ALA A 54 -0.53 4.88 25.66
C ALA A 54 0.16 3.54 25.32
N VAL A 55 1.37 3.59 24.76
CA VAL A 55 2.13 2.42 24.32
C VAL A 55 3.63 2.55 24.62
N PRO A 56 4.37 1.45 24.86
CA PRO A 56 5.81 1.50 25.11
C PRO A 56 6.62 1.90 23.87
N THR A 57 7.73 2.64 24.08
CA THR A 57 8.67 3.04 23.02
C THR A 57 9.16 1.87 22.18
N THR A 58 9.49 0.73 22.79
CA THR A 58 9.96 -0.47 22.08
C THR A 58 8.92 -1.01 21.10
N TYR A 59 7.65 -1.06 21.51
CA TYR A 59 6.56 -1.50 20.64
C TYR A 59 6.42 -0.58 19.44
N VAL A 60 6.38 0.73 19.68
CA VAL A 60 6.22 1.74 18.62
C VAL A 60 7.38 1.69 17.63
N LYS A 61 8.62 1.61 18.13
CA LYS A 61 9.81 1.48 17.27
C LYS A 61 9.71 0.24 16.36
N GLN A 62 9.39 -0.92 16.94
CA GLN A 62 9.23 -2.16 16.17
C GLN A 62 8.13 -2.05 15.13
N THR A 63 7.00 -1.44 15.47
CA THR A 63 5.90 -1.25 14.51
C THR A 63 6.26 -0.27 13.40
N LEU A 64 6.95 0.84 13.70
CA LEU A 64 7.41 1.80 12.70
C LEU A 64 8.47 1.19 11.78
N ASP A 65 9.40 0.40 12.31
CA ASP A 65 10.41 -0.31 11.52
C ASP A 65 9.77 -1.34 10.59
N LYS A 66 8.77 -2.09 11.07
CA LYS A 66 7.98 -3.00 10.24
C LYS A 66 7.20 -2.25 9.16
N THR A 67 6.57 -1.14 9.53
CA THR A 67 5.84 -0.28 8.58
C THR A 67 6.77 0.23 7.48
N GLN A 68 7.99 0.64 7.84
CA GLN A 68 9.01 1.07 6.88
C GLN A 68 9.38 -0.05 5.90
N GLN A 69 9.58 -1.27 6.40
CA GLN A 69 9.89 -2.43 5.56
C GLN A 69 8.76 -2.70 4.57
N GLU A 70 7.51 -2.69 5.03
CA GLU A 70 6.35 -2.99 4.21
C GLU A 70 6.11 -1.90 3.15
N LEU A 71 6.24 -0.62 3.50
CA LEU A 71 6.17 0.48 2.55
C LEU A 71 7.24 0.37 1.45
N LYS A 72 8.45 -0.06 1.81
CA LYS A 72 9.52 -0.32 0.84
C LYS A 72 9.14 -1.46 -0.10
N THR A 73 8.65 -2.58 0.43
CA THR A 73 8.16 -3.72 -0.38
C THR A 73 7.05 -3.29 -1.33
N GLN A 74 6.06 -2.51 -0.86
CA GLN A 74 4.99 -2.03 -1.76
C GLN A 74 5.51 -1.08 -2.84
N THR A 75 6.50 -0.25 -2.52
CA THR A 75 7.14 0.64 -3.50
C THR A 75 7.88 -0.16 -4.57
N GLU A 76 8.57 -1.22 -4.18
CA GLU A 76 9.25 -2.13 -5.10
C GLU A 76 8.25 -2.86 -6.00
N GLU A 77 7.13 -3.38 -5.47
CA GLU A 77 6.08 -4.00 -6.29
C GLU A 77 5.44 -3.01 -7.25
N LEU A 78 5.08 -1.80 -6.79
CA LEU A 78 4.55 -0.73 -7.64
C LEU A 78 5.51 -0.32 -8.75
N SER A 79 6.82 -0.38 -8.51
CA SER A 79 7.83 -0.04 -9.53
C SER A 79 7.88 -1.05 -10.69
N LYS A 80 7.45 -2.30 -10.45
CA LYS A 80 7.39 -3.38 -11.45
C LYS A 80 6.12 -3.31 -12.30
N LEU A 81 5.06 -2.66 -11.80
CA LEU A 81 3.81 -2.51 -12.55
C LEU A 81 3.97 -1.55 -13.73
N SER A 82 3.26 -1.84 -14.84
CA SER A 82 3.12 -0.91 -15.98
C SER A 82 2.11 0.19 -15.66
N ILE A 83 2.48 1.09 -14.75
CA ILE A 83 1.68 2.27 -14.38
C ILE A 83 1.78 3.32 -15.51
N PRO A 84 0.66 3.95 -15.92
CA PRO A 84 0.69 5.08 -16.84
C PRO A 84 1.67 6.18 -16.38
N SER A 85 2.50 6.67 -17.30
CA SER A 85 3.58 7.62 -17.00
C SER A 85 3.12 8.92 -16.35
N SER A 86 1.87 9.35 -16.62
CA SER A 86 1.28 10.56 -16.04
C SER A 86 1.18 10.53 -14.51
N ASN A 87 0.93 9.34 -13.93
CA ASN A 87 0.68 9.19 -12.49
C ASN A 87 1.86 8.55 -11.76
N ARG A 88 2.71 7.80 -12.48
CA ARG A 88 3.84 7.06 -11.91
C ARG A 88 4.78 7.94 -11.10
N GLY A 89 5.17 9.10 -11.64
CA GLY A 89 6.09 10.02 -10.95
C GLY A 89 5.52 10.57 -9.65
N ALA A 90 4.24 10.95 -9.66
CA ALA A 90 3.54 11.44 -8.47
C ALA A 90 3.42 10.35 -7.39
N ILE A 91 3.02 9.13 -7.78
CA ILE A 91 2.92 7.98 -6.87
C ILE A 91 4.26 7.67 -6.22
N LEU A 92 5.33 7.50 -7.00
CA LEU A 92 6.65 7.18 -6.46
C LEU A 92 7.18 8.27 -5.52
N LYS A 93 6.93 9.55 -5.85
CA LYS A 93 7.31 10.66 -4.97
C LYS A 93 6.55 10.63 -3.65
N SER A 94 5.24 10.41 -3.67
CA SER A 94 4.43 10.31 -2.44
C SER A 94 4.84 9.12 -1.57
N LEU A 95 5.18 7.98 -2.18
CA LEU A 95 5.69 6.81 -1.46
C LEU A 95 7.05 7.06 -0.82
N GLN A 96 7.95 7.76 -1.51
CA GLN A 96 9.24 8.15 -0.93
C GLN A 96 9.04 9.07 0.27
N GLN A 97 8.17 10.08 0.15
CA GLN A 97 7.87 11.01 1.24
C GLN A 97 7.29 10.30 2.46
N LEU A 98 6.43 9.29 2.27
CA LEU A 98 5.90 8.45 3.35
C LEU A 98 7.00 7.67 4.06
N GLN A 99 7.87 7.01 3.29
CA GLN A 99 9.01 6.27 3.83
C GLN A 99 9.95 7.19 4.63
N ASP A 100 10.24 8.38 4.11
CA ASP A 100 11.10 9.34 4.82
C ASP A 100 10.47 9.77 6.14
N THR A 101 9.16 10.07 6.15
CA THR A 101 8.41 10.45 7.36
C THR A 101 8.38 9.32 8.39
N VAL A 102 8.07 8.08 8.00
CA VAL A 102 8.06 6.92 8.92
C VAL A 102 9.45 6.65 9.49
N SER A 103 10.50 6.75 8.67
CA SER A 103 11.89 6.64 9.16
C SER A 103 12.24 7.74 10.18
N GLN A 104 11.82 8.98 9.94
CA GLN A 104 12.02 10.09 10.87
C GLN A 104 11.23 9.88 12.18
N MET A 105 10.02 9.32 12.11
CA MET A 105 9.26 8.94 13.31
C MET A 105 9.99 7.89 14.14
N SER A 106 10.50 6.81 13.53
CA SER A 106 11.23 5.76 14.27
C SER A 106 12.44 6.34 15.02
N LYS A 107 13.22 7.21 14.34
CA LYS A 107 14.33 7.94 14.97
C LYS A 107 13.88 8.88 16.08
N ALA A 108 12.77 9.58 15.91
CA ALA A 108 12.25 10.50 16.92
C ALA A 108 11.75 9.75 18.16
N VAL A 109 11.09 8.61 17.99
CA VAL A 109 10.66 7.70 19.06
C VAL A 109 11.86 7.19 19.85
N GLU A 110 12.91 6.73 19.16
CA GLU A 110 14.16 6.27 19.80
C GLU A 110 14.82 7.36 20.65
N ASN A 111 14.77 8.61 20.20
CA ASN A 111 15.32 9.76 20.92
C ASN A 111 14.35 10.40 21.92
N ASN A 112 13.18 9.81 22.18
CA ASN A 112 12.12 10.36 23.03
C ASN A 112 11.70 11.80 22.63
N ASN A 113 11.76 12.12 21.34
CA ASN A 113 11.43 13.44 20.81
C ASN A 113 9.95 13.54 20.43
N TYR A 114 9.10 13.77 21.44
CA TYR A 114 7.65 13.92 21.28
C TYR A 114 7.22 15.03 20.30
N PRO A 115 7.82 16.25 20.33
CA PRO A 115 7.48 17.28 19.36
C PRO A 115 7.74 16.84 17.91
N ALA A 116 8.85 16.15 17.66
CA ALA A 116 9.16 15.64 16.34
C ALA A 116 8.15 14.59 15.88
N VAL A 117 7.78 13.61 16.74
CA VAL A 117 6.75 12.62 16.36
C VAL A 117 5.39 13.29 16.08
N THR A 118 5.03 14.30 16.87
CA THR A 118 3.79 15.09 16.64
C THR A 118 3.78 15.74 15.26
N GLN A 119 4.88 16.40 14.88
CA GLN A 119 5.03 17.00 13.55
C GLN A 119 4.92 15.94 12.45
N GLN A 120 5.56 14.78 12.62
CA GLN A 120 5.53 13.73 11.62
C GLN A 120 4.15 13.07 11.47
N VAL A 121 3.39 12.91 12.57
CA VAL A 121 1.99 12.43 12.52
C VAL A 121 1.10 13.40 11.73
N GLN A 122 1.28 14.72 11.92
CA GLN A 122 0.58 15.73 11.11
C GLN A 122 0.97 15.63 9.63
N GLN A 123 2.26 15.44 9.34
CA GLN A 123 2.76 15.26 7.98
C GLN A 123 2.20 13.99 7.32
N LEU A 124 2.11 12.87 8.05
CA LEU A 124 1.48 11.63 7.57
C LEU A 124 0.03 11.88 7.15
N SER A 125 -0.74 12.63 7.95
CA SER A 125 -2.16 12.91 7.64
C SER A 125 -2.33 13.60 6.28
N HIS A 126 -1.43 14.52 5.92
CA HIS A 126 -1.44 15.14 4.59
C HIS A 126 -1.02 14.17 3.48
N GLN A 127 -0.03 13.31 3.74
CA GLN A 127 0.44 12.32 2.78
C GLN A 127 -0.61 11.22 2.52
N GLU A 128 -1.38 10.81 3.54
CA GLU A 128 -2.51 9.88 3.43
C GLU A 128 -3.56 10.39 2.45
N GLN A 129 -3.91 11.68 2.54
CA GLN A 129 -4.87 12.31 1.62
C GLN A 129 -4.35 12.31 0.18
N ALA A 130 -3.06 12.60 -0.02
CA ALA A 130 -2.44 12.59 -1.34
C ALA A 130 -2.47 11.18 -1.98
N ILE A 131 -2.13 10.13 -1.21
CA ILE A 131 -2.21 8.74 -1.71
C ILE A 131 -3.66 8.33 -2.01
N ALA A 132 -4.63 8.74 -1.19
CA ALA A 132 -6.04 8.46 -1.44
C ALA A 132 -6.51 9.07 -2.77
N GLN A 133 -6.12 10.32 -3.06
CA GLN A 133 -6.44 10.97 -4.34
C GLN A 133 -5.77 10.28 -5.53
N LEU A 134 -4.50 9.88 -5.38
CA LEU A 134 -3.77 9.15 -6.42
C LEU A 134 -4.37 7.77 -6.67
N SER A 135 -4.86 7.08 -5.64
CA SER A 135 -5.57 5.80 -5.76
C SER A 135 -6.89 5.96 -6.53
N LEU A 136 -7.66 7.03 -6.29
CA LEU A 136 -8.86 7.32 -7.07
C LEU A 136 -8.54 7.64 -8.54
N ALA A 137 -7.50 8.44 -8.78
CA ALA A 137 -7.09 8.84 -10.13
C ALA A 137 -6.50 7.68 -10.95
N ALA A 138 -5.77 6.77 -10.30
CA ALA A 138 -5.16 5.60 -10.94
C ALA A 138 -6.11 4.40 -11.03
N GLY A 139 -7.03 4.28 -10.07
CA GLY A 139 -8.01 3.21 -9.93
C GLY A 139 -9.26 3.39 -10.78
N GLY A 140 -9.38 4.48 -11.55
CA GLY A 140 -10.46 4.76 -12.52
C GLY A 140 -11.83 4.26 -12.07
N GLN A 141 -12.61 5.09 -11.38
CA GLN A 141 -13.98 4.74 -10.99
C GLN A 141 -14.78 4.20 -12.20
N PRO A 142 -15.69 3.22 -12.01
CA PRO A 142 -16.62 2.80 -13.06
C PRO A 142 -17.41 3.97 -13.65
#